data_AF-A0A353E0V8-F1
#
_entry.id   AF-A0A353E0V8-F1
#
_cell.length_a   1.000
_cell.length_b   1.000
_cell.length_c   1.000
_cell.angle_alpha   90.00
_cell.angle_beta   90.00
_cell.angle_gamma   90.00
#
_symmetry.space_group_name_H-M   'P 1'
#
loop_
_entity.id
_entity.type
_entity.pdbx_description
1 polymer ?
#
loop_
_entity_poly.entity_id
_entity_poly.type
_entity_poly.pdbx_seq_one_letter_code
_entity_poly.pdbx_strand_id
1 'polypeptide(L)'
;MIHPEHPTHLSRRHFLQSCGAAVGLGTAPSILGAVPGMASRIHVGVIGLGARGSYLLQAFLNHPEVQVRAVCDVDRHHYRANPWGQGPALGREPARK
;
A
#
# COMPACT_ATOMS: atom_id res chain seq x y z
N MET A 1 45.06 12.59 -9.38
CA MET A 1 44.27 11.47 -9.96
C MET A 1 43.35 10.99 -8.84
N ILE A 2 42.10 11.46 -8.86
CA ILE A 2 41.12 11.25 -7.78
C ILE A 2 40.36 9.98 -8.11
N HIS A 3 40.46 8.93 -7.28
CA HIS A 3 39.63 7.74 -7.42
C HIS A 3 38.23 8.04 -6.87
N PRO A 4 37.14 7.70 -7.59
CA PRO A 4 35.80 7.81 -7.04
C PRO A 4 35.60 6.72 -5.97
N GLU A 5 35.08 7.13 -4.81
CA GLU A 5 34.60 6.23 -3.76
C GLU A 5 33.49 5.33 -4.32
N HIS A 6 33.57 4.02 -4.05
CA HIS A 6 32.52 3.06 -4.40
C HIS A 6 31.29 3.29 -3.51
N PRO A 7 30.06 3.41 -4.05
CA PRO A 7 28.86 3.50 -3.22
C PRO A 7 28.75 2.23 -2.38
N THR A 8 28.55 2.39 -1.06
CA THR A 8 28.36 1.28 -0.12
C THR A 8 27.22 0.38 -0.61
N HIS A 9 27.56 -0.84 -1.03
CA HIS A 9 26.60 -1.76 -1.63
C HIS A 9 25.65 -2.31 -0.54
N LEU A 10 24.42 -1.81 -0.50
CA LEU A 10 23.41 -2.22 0.48
C LEU A 10 22.98 -3.67 0.18
N SER A 11 23.61 -4.63 0.86
CA SER A 11 23.23 -6.05 0.74
C SER A 11 21.92 -6.33 1.49
N ARG A 12 21.15 -7.32 1.02
CA ARG A 12 19.93 -7.81 1.72
C ARG A 12 20.21 -8.12 3.19
N ARG A 13 21.38 -8.69 3.48
CA ARG A 13 21.83 -9.04 4.84
C ARG A 13 22.03 -7.80 5.71
N HIS A 14 22.69 -6.78 5.19
CA HIS A 14 22.92 -5.52 5.90
C HIS A 14 21.59 -4.81 6.19
N PHE A 15 20.68 -4.76 5.23
CA PHE A 15 19.34 -4.19 5.43
C PHE A 15 18.56 -4.92 6.55
N LEU A 16 18.53 -6.25 6.53
CA LEU A 16 17.86 -7.04 7.56
C LEU A 16 18.49 -6.83 8.96
N GLN A 17 19.83 -6.73 9.04
CA GLN A 17 20.54 -6.41 10.28
C GLN A 17 20.15 -5.03 10.82
N SER A 18 20.03 -4.02 9.94
CA SER A 18 19.60 -2.67 10.35
C SER A 18 18.14 -2.61 10.81
N CYS A 19 17.23 -3.34 10.15
CA CYS A 19 15.82 -3.38 10.56
C CYS A 19 15.59 -4.12 11.89
N GLY A 20 16.38 -5.16 12.19
CA GLY A 20 16.26 -5.94 13.42
C GLY A 20 16.47 -5.11 14.70
N ALA A 21 17.28 -4.06 14.64
CA ALA A 21 17.52 -3.17 15.78
C ALA A 21 16.31 -2.30 16.15
N ALA A 22 15.36 -2.08 15.24
CA ALA A 22 14.18 -1.23 15.45
C ALA A 22 12.97 -1.97 16.06
N VAL A 23 12.98 -3.31 16.11
CA VAL A 23 11.83 -4.12 16.55
C VAL A 23 11.65 -4.11 18.08
N GLY A 24 12.67 -3.69 18.85
CA GLY A 24 12.69 -3.82 20.31
C GLY A 24 11.83 -2.83 21.12
N LEU A 25 11.22 -1.81 20.53
CA LEU A 25 10.52 -0.74 21.29
C LEU A 25 9.02 -0.60 21.02
N GLY A 26 8.40 -1.47 20.20
CA GLY A 26 7.09 -1.16 19.59
C GLY A 26 5.88 -2.00 19.99
N THR A 27 6.00 -3.11 20.73
CA THR A 27 4.84 -3.99 20.98
C THR A 27 4.22 -3.74 22.35
N ALA A 28 3.62 -2.57 22.53
CA ALA A 28 2.64 -2.40 23.60
C ALA A 28 1.35 -3.19 23.24
N PRO A 29 0.74 -3.95 24.17
CA PRO A 29 -0.50 -4.73 23.93
C PRO A 29 -1.71 -3.89 23.50
N SER A 30 -1.60 -2.56 23.56
CA SER A 30 -2.67 -1.60 23.27
C SER A 30 -3.09 -1.54 21.80
N ILE A 31 -2.34 -2.12 20.87
CA ILE A 31 -2.72 -2.20 19.44
C ILE A 31 -3.75 -3.31 19.19
N LEU A 32 -3.88 -4.30 20.10
CA LEU A 32 -4.78 -5.45 19.96
C LEU A 32 -6.03 -5.37 20.87
N GLY A 33 -6.16 -4.29 21.64
CA GLY A 33 -7.35 -4.07 22.47
C GLY A 33 -8.58 -3.87 21.57
N ALA A 34 -9.62 -4.69 21.77
CA ALA A 34 -10.88 -4.54 21.08
C ALA A 34 -11.42 -3.11 21.31
N VAL A 35 -11.60 -2.35 20.22
CA VAL A 35 -12.16 -1.00 20.27
C VAL A 35 -13.65 -1.11 20.57
N PRO A 36 -14.14 -0.61 21.72
CA PRO A 36 -15.57 -0.59 22.01
C PRO A 36 -16.27 0.33 20.98
N GLY A 37 -17.33 -0.15 20.34
CA GLY A 37 -18.08 0.63 19.34
C GLY A 37 -17.66 0.42 17.88
N MET A 38 -17.29 -0.82 17.51
CA MET A 38 -17.01 -1.20 16.12
C MET A 38 -18.09 -0.68 15.17
N ALA A 39 -17.68 0.13 14.18
CA ALA A 39 -18.58 0.73 13.22
C ALA A 39 -19.42 -0.34 12.50
N SER A 40 -20.66 -0.01 12.11
CA SER A 40 -21.53 -0.92 11.36
C SER A 40 -20.98 -1.31 9.98
N ARG A 41 -19.93 -0.62 9.50
CA ARG A 41 -19.22 -0.87 8.26
C ARG A 41 -17.71 -0.82 8.48
N ILE A 42 -16.99 -1.63 7.73
CA ILE A 42 -15.53 -1.67 7.71
C ILE A 42 -15.02 -0.61 6.71
N HIS A 43 -14.35 0.42 7.22
CA HIS A 43 -13.72 1.43 6.36
C HIS A 43 -12.38 0.92 5.82
N VAL A 44 -12.22 0.93 4.49
CA VAL A 44 -11.02 0.43 3.82
C VAL A 44 -10.34 1.57 3.05
N GLY A 45 -9.03 1.70 3.24
CA GLY A 45 -8.14 2.48 2.38
C GLY A 45 -7.26 1.53 1.57
N VAL A 46 -7.04 1.83 0.29
CA VAL A 46 -6.19 1.02 -0.60
C VAL A 46 -4.94 1.81 -0.97
N ILE A 47 -3.76 1.24 -0.72
CA ILE A 47 -2.46 1.83 -1.08
C ILE A 47 -1.83 0.97 -2.17
N GLY A 48 -1.60 1.56 -3.33
CA GLY A 48 -1.17 0.91 -4.56
C GLY A 48 -2.34 0.24 -5.29
N LEU A 49 -2.58 0.66 -6.53
CA LEU A 49 -3.63 0.19 -7.44
C LEU A 49 -3.05 -0.55 -8.65
N GLY A 50 -1.90 -1.20 -8.45
CA GLY A 50 -1.35 -2.20 -9.36
C GLY A 50 -2.19 -3.47 -9.44
N ALA A 51 -1.58 -4.58 -9.87
CA ALA A 51 -2.31 -5.83 -10.13
C ALA A 51 -3.10 -6.37 -8.92
N ARG A 52 -2.47 -6.48 -7.75
CA ARG A 52 -3.13 -6.99 -6.53
C ARG A 52 -4.06 -5.97 -5.90
N GLY A 53 -3.65 -4.70 -5.84
CA GLY A 53 -4.46 -3.64 -5.24
C GLY A 53 -5.79 -3.45 -5.95
N SER A 54 -5.78 -3.42 -7.29
CA SER A 54 -7.00 -3.32 -8.09
C SER A 54 -7.94 -4.54 -7.96
N TYR A 55 -7.38 -5.74 -7.85
CA TYR A 55 -8.15 -6.95 -7.57
C TYR A 55 -8.83 -6.90 -6.20
N LEU A 56 -8.07 -6.54 -5.15
CA LEU A 56 -8.61 -6.44 -3.79
C LEU A 56 -9.65 -5.34 -3.68
N LEU A 57 -9.44 -4.20 -4.34
CA LEU A 57 -10.43 -3.12 -4.42
C LEU A 57 -11.75 -3.65 -4.99
N GLN A 58 -11.73 -4.35 -6.12
CA GLN A 58 -12.94 -4.95 -6.70
C GLN A 58 -13.59 -5.96 -5.75
N ALA A 59 -12.79 -6.82 -5.10
CA ALA A 59 -13.31 -7.78 -4.13
C ALA A 59 -14.05 -7.05 -2.99
N PHE A 60 -13.42 -6.03 -2.39
CA PHE A 60 -14.01 -5.24 -1.31
C PHE A 60 -15.28 -4.50 -1.71
N LEU A 61 -15.38 -4.00 -2.94
CA LEU A 61 -16.57 -3.33 -3.43
C LEU A 61 -17.80 -4.25 -3.54
N ASN A 62 -17.60 -5.58 -3.58
CA ASN A 62 -18.68 -6.56 -3.59
C ASN A 62 -19.22 -6.90 -2.19
N HIS A 63 -18.62 -6.35 -1.13
CA HIS A 63 -19.03 -6.59 0.25
C HIS A 63 -19.85 -5.40 0.79
N PRO A 64 -21.16 -5.55 1.06
CA PRO A 64 -22.01 -4.46 1.50
C PRO A 64 -21.62 -3.89 2.87
N GLU A 65 -20.89 -4.64 3.69
CA GLU A 65 -20.33 -4.22 4.97
C GLU A 65 -19.06 -3.38 4.82
N VAL A 66 -18.45 -3.35 3.64
CA VAL A 66 -17.22 -2.60 3.37
C VAL A 66 -17.54 -1.24 2.77
N GLN A 67 -16.77 -0.24 3.17
CA GLN A 67 -16.79 1.08 2.58
C GLN A 67 -15.37 1.51 2.24
N VAL A 68 -15.03 1.44 0.95
CA VAL A 68 -13.75 1.97 0.46
C VAL A 68 -13.82 3.49 0.47
N ARG A 69 -12.99 4.12 1.30
CA ARG A 69 -13.03 5.57 1.57
C ARG A 69 -11.89 6.34 0.93
N ALA A 70 -10.76 5.67 0.67
CA ALA A 70 -9.56 6.32 0.19
C ALA A 70 -8.75 5.38 -0.71
N VAL A 71 -8.06 5.99 -1.67
CA VAL A 71 -7.03 5.34 -2.48
C VAL A 71 -5.77 6.19 -2.47
N CYS A 72 -4.62 5.53 -2.54
CA CYS A 72 -3.32 6.15 -2.70
C CYS A 72 -2.54 5.37 -3.75
N ASP A 73 -1.84 6.07 -4.63
CA ASP A 73 -0.94 5.50 -5.62
C ASP A 73 0.18 6.50 -5.91
N VAL A 74 1.31 6.01 -6.43
CA VAL A 74 2.39 6.87 -6.93
C VAL A 74 1.97 7.54 -8.24
N ASP A 75 1.26 6.80 -9.08
CA ASP A 75 0.80 7.28 -10.36
C ASP A 75 -0.53 8.03 -10.19
N ARG A 76 -0.65 9.18 -10.85
CA ARG A 76 -1.95 9.84 -11.00
C ARG A 76 -2.93 8.92 -11.72
N HIS A 77 -2.46 8.34 -12.81
CA HIS A 77 -3.26 7.54 -13.72
C HIS A 77 -2.38 6.51 -14.46
N HIS A 78 -2.87 5.28 -14.59
CA HIS A 78 -2.22 4.20 -15.35
C HIS A 78 -3.25 3.13 -15.79
N TYR A 79 -2.85 2.28 -16.75
CA TYR A 79 -3.68 1.19 -17.30
C TYR A 79 -3.13 -0.21 -16.97
N ARG A 80 -2.41 -0.31 -15.85
CA ARG A 80 -1.66 -1.53 -15.44
C ARG A 80 -0.71 -2.00 -16.55
N ALA A 81 -0.82 -3.27 -16.94
CA ALA A 81 -0.04 -3.91 -18.00
C ALA A 81 -0.71 -3.78 -19.37
N ASN A 82 -1.86 -3.11 -19.47
CA ASN A 82 -2.52 -2.90 -20.75
C ASN A 82 -1.88 -1.72 -21.49
N PRO A 83 -2.01 -1.66 -22.83
CA PRO A 83 -1.68 -0.46 -23.58
C PRO A 83 -2.41 0.77 -23.03
N TRP A 84 -1.80 1.95 -23.17
CA TRP A 84 -2.41 3.21 -22.76
C TRP A 84 -3.77 3.42 -23.42
N GLY A 85 -4.77 3.77 -22.61
CA GLY A 85 -6.16 3.93 -23.07
C GLY A 85 -6.96 2.63 -23.15
N GLN A 86 -6.35 1.46 -22.87
CA GLN A 86 -7.04 0.17 -22.91
C GLN A 86 -7.31 -0.38 -21.50
N GLY A 87 -8.58 -0.72 -21.25
CA GLY A 87 -9.03 -1.24 -19.97
C GLY A 87 -9.27 -0.14 -18.92
N PRO A 88 -9.47 -0.54 -17.65
CA PRO A 88 -9.84 0.40 -16.60
C PRO A 88 -8.68 1.32 -16.25
N ALA A 89 -8.97 2.61 -16.27
CA ALA A 89 -8.18 3.66 -15.69
C ALA A 89 -8.02 3.44 -14.17
N LEU A 90 -6.78 3.35 -13.69
CA LEU A 90 -6.43 3.24 -12.28
C LEU A 90 -5.43 4.32 -11.87
N GLY A 91 -5.15 4.42 -10.58
CA GLY A 91 -4.26 5.42 -10.01
C GLY A 91 -4.94 6.17 -8.87
N ARG A 92 -4.27 7.15 -8.29
CA ARG A 92 -4.81 7.88 -7.13
C ARG A 92 -5.96 8.83 -7.48
N GLU A 93 -6.19 9.11 -8.76
CA GLU A 93 -7.35 9.89 -9.18
C GLU A 93 -8.60 8.99 -9.23
N PRO A 94 -9.64 9.28 -8.44
CA PRO A 94 -10.86 8.48 -8.45
C PRO A 94 -11.55 8.59 -9.81
N ALA A 95 -12.25 7.52 -10.21
CA ALA A 95 -13.09 7.54 -11.41
C ALA A 95 -14.07 8.72 -11.31
N ARG A 96 -13.97 9.67 -12.25
CA ARG A 96 -14.94 10.77 -12.33
C ARG A 96 -16.28 10.19 -12.73
N LYS A 97 -17.34 10.60 -12.04
CA LYS A 97 -18.73 10.29 -12.39
C LYS A 97 -19.06 10.86 -13.75
#